data_AF-A0A821IRN2-F1
#
_entry.id   AF-A0A821IRN2-F1
#
_cell.length_a   1.000
_cell.length_b   1.000
_cell.length_c   1.000
_cell.angle_alpha   90.00
_cell.angle_beta   90.00
_cell.angle_gamma   90.00
#
_symmetry.space_group_name_H-M   'P 1'
#
loop_
_entity.id
_entity.type
_entity.pdbx_description
1 polymer ?
#
loop_
_entity_poly.entity_id
_entity_poly.type
_entity_poly.pdbx_seq_one_letter_code
_entity_poly.pdbx_strand_id
1 'polypeptide(L)'
;LARIGMLKNPQSRWFDRSNIYIVTRNGFVVANDEHSAYEGIIPTQIGDHIQYHIDSLEKINSWPIPSDPDNKIIIRELLFIYDSHVLNTIKHAITLFHQSADNIEIIVINVNQCTKEDIKQYIRIHPDTFFQLCLQLAYFKLHGHKPASTYETASTRRFYRGRTETLRSCTPEVVAWCRAMTNSNNQLTEIEKRKLFLIAANRHQQLMAEASENQGCDRHLFGLSMIAYITGKPFELINDPSWIKSGGGGNFILSTSCIGFTITVGGTSPMCLNGYGVFYRFGSDAITFVVTAYRNCSDTNVQAMADSIERTLIEIKTSFMKSNL
;
A
#
# COMPACT_ATOMS: atom_id res chain seq x y z
N LEU A 1 -9.07 11.79 -6.51
CA LEU A 1 -8.51 10.88 -7.55
C LEU A 1 -8.59 9.42 -7.15
N ALA A 2 -8.04 9.01 -5.99
CA ALA A 2 -8.07 7.61 -5.57
C ALA A 2 -9.48 6.98 -5.55
N ARG A 3 -10.51 7.70 -5.08
CA ARG A 3 -11.93 7.26 -5.18
C ARG A 3 -12.39 7.05 -6.62
N ILE A 4 -11.95 7.89 -7.56
CA ILE A 4 -12.32 7.76 -8.99
C ILE A 4 -11.69 6.50 -9.59
N GLY A 5 -10.43 6.22 -9.24
CA GLY A 5 -9.71 5.04 -9.72
C GLY A 5 -10.28 3.72 -9.20
N MET A 6 -10.71 3.68 -7.94
CA MET A 6 -11.08 2.43 -7.27
C MET A 6 -12.59 2.21 -7.12
N LEU A 7 -13.39 3.28 -6.98
CA LEU A 7 -14.75 3.17 -6.42
C LEU A 7 -15.86 3.80 -7.29
N LYS A 8 -15.56 4.24 -8.52
CA LYS A 8 -16.52 5.02 -9.32
C LYS A 8 -16.60 4.56 -10.77
N ASN A 9 -17.81 4.71 -11.32
CA ASN A 9 -18.14 4.58 -12.74
C ASN A 9 -17.69 3.24 -13.37
N PRO A 10 -18.26 2.10 -12.93
CA PRO A 10 -17.91 0.78 -13.46
C PRO A 10 -18.28 0.61 -14.94
N GLN A 11 -19.22 1.41 -15.44
CA GLN A 11 -19.72 1.35 -16.82
C GLN A 11 -18.68 1.80 -17.86
N SER A 12 -17.66 2.54 -17.45
CA SER A 12 -16.58 3.01 -18.32
C SER A 12 -15.25 2.32 -18.00
N ARG A 13 -15.31 1.10 -17.45
CA ARG A 13 -14.14 0.32 -17.04
C ARG A 13 -14.26 -1.10 -17.57
N TRP A 14 -13.13 -1.65 -17.97
CA TRP A 14 -13.00 -3.07 -18.29
C TRP A 14 -12.00 -3.68 -17.30
N PHE A 15 -12.49 -4.08 -16.13
CA PHE A 15 -11.64 -4.47 -14.99
C PHE A 15 -10.72 -5.67 -15.27
N ASP A 16 -11.01 -6.49 -16.28
CA ASP A 16 -10.14 -7.59 -16.71
C ASP A 16 -8.92 -7.14 -17.53
N ARG A 17 -8.85 -5.86 -17.94
CA ARG A 17 -7.65 -5.33 -18.59
C ARG A 17 -6.58 -5.13 -17.52
N SER A 18 -5.37 -5.62 -17.81
CA SER A 18 -4.22 -5.48 -16.91
C SER A 18 -4.01 -4.03 -16.46
N ASN A 19 -4.20 -3.08 -17.36
CA ASN A 19 -4.05 -1.65 -17.11
C ASN A 19 -5.21 -0.86 -17.75
N ILE A 20 -5.76 0.09 -16.99
CA ILE A 20 -6.77 1.04 -17.43
C ILE A 20 -6.31 2.46 -17.05
N TYR A 21 -6.17 3.35 -18.02
CA TYR A 21 -5.98 4.78 -17.77
C TYR A 21 -7.32 5.52 -17.82
N ILE A 22 -7.57 6.27 -16.75
CA ILE A 22 -8.78 7.07 -16.56
C ILE A 22 -8.36 8.52 -16.62
N VAL A 23 -8.73 9.19 -17.70
CA VAL A 23 -8.54 10.64 -17.86
C VAL A 23 -9.81 11.34 -17.41
N THR A 24 -9.70 12.15 -16.35
CA THR A 24 -10.81 12.93 -15.82
C THR A 24 -11.00 14.22 -16.62
N ARG A 25 -12.22 14.78 -16.59
CA ARG A 25 -12.55 16.01 -17.34
C ARG A 25 -11.67 17.22 -16.95
N ASN A 26 -11.14 17.23 -15.73
CA ASN A 26 -10.21 18.25 -15.24
C ASN A 26 -8.74 17.87 -15.42
N GLY A 27 -8.42 16.94 -16.32
CA GLY A 27 -7.05 16.67 -16.78
C GLY A 27 -6.22 15.73 -15.90
N PHE A 28 -6.75 15.26 -14.76
CA PHE A 28 -6.02 14.25 -13.97
C PHE A 28 -6.12 12.87 -14.59
N VAL A 29 -5.02 12.12 -14.50
CA VAL A 29 -4.92 10.74 -14.94
C VAL A 29 -4.85 9.82 -13.73
N VAL A 30 -5.60 8.71 -13.77
CA VAL A 30 -5.59 7.68 -12.74
C VAL A 30 -5.44 6.32 -13.41
N ALA A 31 -4.59 5.45 -12.85
CA ALA A 31 -4.51 4.06 -13.28
C ALA A 31 -5.40 3.17 -12.41
N ASN A 32 -6.06 2.19 -13.03
CA ASN A 32 -6.71 1.06 -12.37
C ASN A 32 -6.17 -0.21 -13.02
N ASP A 33 -5.63 -1.11 -12.20
CA ASP A 33 -4.82 -2.24 -12.69
C ASP A 33 -5.36 -3.56 -12.14
N GLU A 34 -5.36 -4.58 -12.99
CA GLU A 34 -5.68 -5.95 -12.59
C GLU A 34 -4.40 -6.59 -12.00
N HIS A 35 -4.47 -6.95 -10.72
CA HIS A 35 -3.29 -7.25 -9.91
C HIS A 35 -2.70 -8.66 -10.18
N SER A 36 -3.45 -9.56 -10.81
CA SER A 36 -2.92 -10.88 -11.20
C SER A 36 -1.77 -10.75 -12.20
N ALA A 37 -1.77 -9.70 -13.04
CA ALA A 37 -0.77 -9.49 -14.07
C ALA A 37 0.61 -9.03 -13.53
N TYR A 38 0.65 -8.12 -12.55
CA TYR A 38 1.89 -7.52 -12.03
C TYR A 38 1.73 -6.80 -10.68
N GLU A 39 2.82 -6.32 -10.10
CA GLU A 39 2.86 -5.45 -8.92
C GLU A 39 2.71 -3.97 -9.25
N GLY A 40 2.32 -3.17 -8.24
CA GLY A 40 2.16 -1.71 -8.34
C GLY A 40 3.41 -0.94 -8.81
N ILE A 41 4.61 -1.53 -8.80
CA ILE A 41 5.80 -0.90 -9.37
C ILE A 41 5.68 -0.64 -10.88
N ILE A 42 4.96 -1.51 -11.61
CA ILE A 42 4.78 -1.37 -13.06
C ILE A 42 3.95 -0.12 -13.41
N PRO A 43 2.70 0.05 -12.92
CA PRO A 43 1.91 1.24 -13.23
C PRO A 43 2.56 2.51 -12.66
N THR A 44 3.29 2.41 -11.55
CA THR A 44 4.07 3.52 -10.97
C THR A 44 5.16 4.01 -11.91
N GLN A 45 5.94 3.10 -12.51
CA GLN A 45 7.00 3.45 -13.46
C GLN A 45 6.43 3.99 -14.77
N ILE A 46 5.32 3.44 -15.26
CA ILE A 46 4.67 3.96 -16.46
C ILE A 46 4.15 5.38 -16.20
N GLY A 47 3.50 5.62 -15.05
CA GLY A 47 3.02 6.95 -14.67
C GLY A 47 4.14 7.99 -14.57
N ASP A 48 5.27 7.62 -13.96
CA ASP A 48 6.45 8.48 -13.84
C ASP A 48 7.05 8.81 -15.22
N HIS A 49 7.13 7.81 -16.10
CA HIS A 49 7.61 7.99 -17.47
C HIS A 49 6.69 8.91 -18.30
N ILE A 50 5.37 8.72 -18.19
CA ILE A 50 4.37 9.59 -18.85
C ILE A 50 4.52 11.03 -18.36
N GLN A 51 4.64 11.24 -17.05
CA GLN A 51 4.80 12.59 -16.49
C GLN A 51 6.10 13.25 -16.98
N TYR A 52 7.22 12.52 -16.93
CA TYR A 52 8.50 13.01 -17.43
C TYR A 52 8.39 13.45 -18.90
N HIS A 53 7.70 12.66 -19.73
CA HIS A 53 7.51 13.00 -21.14
C HIS A 53 6.64 14.25 -21.32
N ILE A 54 5.52 14.36 -20.60
CA ILE A 54 4.66 15.56 -20.60
C ILE A 54 5.47 16.80 -20.23
N ASP A 55 6.20 16.76 -19.12
CA ASP A 55 7.02 17.88 -18.65
C ASP A 55 8.09 18.28 -19.69
N SER A 56 8.63 17.29 -20.41
CA SER A 56 9.62 17.53 -21.46
C SER A 56 9.02 18.25 -22.68
N LEU A 57 7.82 17.86 -23.11
CA LEU A 57 7.11 18.48 -24.25
C LEU A 57 6.64 19.89 -23.91
N GLU A 58 6.17 20.11 -22.68
CA GLU A 58 5.77 21.43 -22.18
C GLU A 58 6.93 22.43 -22.19
N LYS A 59 8.13 22.01 -21.75
CA LYS A 59 9.33 22.87 -21.74
C LYS A 59 9.73 23.40 -23.10
N ILE A 60 9.52 22.60 -24.15
CA ILE A 60 9.85 22.98 -25.54
C ILE A 60 8.63 23.46 -26.33
N ASN A 61 7.45 23.54 -25.69
CA ASN A 61 6.17 23.85 -26.30
C ASN A 61 5.92 23.07 -27.60
N SER A 62 6.32 21.80 -27.64
CA SER A 62 6.30 20.96 -28.83
C SER A 62 5.41 19.75 -28.57
N TRP A 63 4.10 19.98 -28.62
CA TRP A 63 3.15 18.88 -28.65
C TRP A 63 3.15 18.29 -30.06
N PRO A 64 3.31 16.96 -30.23
CA PRO A 64 3.18 16.32 -31.52
C PRO A 64 1.72 16.43 -31.96
N ILE A 65 1.39 17.52 -32.66
CA ILE A 65 0.13 17.64 -33.39
C ILE A 65 0.32 16.79 -34.66
N PRO A 66 -0.57 15.83 -34.94
CA PRO A 66 -0.53 15.13 -36.22
C PRO A 66 -0.54 16.17 -37.35
N SER A 67 0.57 16.29 -38.07
CA SER A 67 0.76 17.30 -39.12
C SER A 67 0.06 16.92 -40.42
N ASP A 68 -0.44 15.70 -40.51
CA ASP A 68 -1.08 15.15 -41.70
C ASP A 68 -2.61 15.15 -41.56
N PRO A 69 -3.32 16.08 -42.23
CA PRO A 69 -4.79 16.09 -42.26
C PRO A 69 -5.41 14.87 -42.95
N ASP A 70 -4.63 14.08 -43.70
CA ASP A 70 -5.07 12.86 -44.36
C ASP A 70 -4.86 11.60 -43.50
N ASN A 71 -4.12 11.71 -42.38
CA ASN A 71 -3.98 10.62 -41.40
C ASN A 71 -5.22 10.53 -40.50
N LYS A 72 -6.36 10.21 -41.11
CA LYS A 72 -7.65 10.05 -40.43
C LYS A 72 -7.63 8.77 -39.62
N ILE A 73 -7.45 8.88 -38.31
CA ILE A 73 -7.72 7.77 -37.39
C ILE A 73 -9.22 7.46 -37.45
N ILE A 74 -9.57 6.32 -38.06
CA ILE A 74 -10.97 5.84 -38.09
C ILE A 74 -11.27 5.20 -36.74
N ILE A 75 -12.01 5.93 -35.90
CA ILE A 75 -12.56 5.39 -34.65
C ILE A 75 -13.76 4.52 -35.00
N ARG A 76 -13.76 3.26 -34.56
CA ARG A 76 -14.88 2.33 -34.74
C ARG A 76 -15.55 2.06 -33.40
N GLU A 77 -16.85 2.32 -33.35
CA GLU A 77 -17.66 1.94 -32.21
C GLU A 77 -17.79 0.41 -32.13
N LEU A 78 -17.60 -0.15 -30.93
CA LEU A 78 -17.84 -1.56 -30.66
C LEU A 78 -19.29 -1.75 -30.20
N LEU A 79 -20.15 -2.13 -31.14
CA LEU A 79 -21.56 -2.38 -30.87
C LEU A 79 -21.75 -3.81 -30.35
N PHE A 80 -22.06 -3.91 -29.05
CA PHE A 80 -22.41 -5.19 -28.43
C PHE A 80 -23.86 -5.54 -28.74
N ILE A 81 -24.11 -6.81 -29.09
CA ILE A 81 -25.46 -7.38 -29.18
C ILE A 81 -25.75 -8.03 -27.83
N TYR A 82 -26.84 -7.61 -27.20
CA TYR A 82 -27.25 -8.11 -25.89
C TYR A 82 -28.76 -8.36 -25.88
N ASP A 83 -29.19 -9.31 -25.06
CA ASP A 83 -30.59 -9.62 -24.82
C ASP A 83 -31.05 -9.08 -23.46
N SER A 84 -32.28 -9.40 -23.09
CA SER A 84 -32.84 -9.00 -21.79
C SER A 84 -32.10 -9.64 -20.59
N HIS A 85 -31.54 -10.83 -20.77
CA HIS A 85 -30.77 -11.51 -19.73
C HIS A 85 -29.47 -10.75 -19.44
N VAL A 86 -28.68 -10.44 -20.47
CA VAL A 86 -27.43 -9.68 -20.36
C VAL A 86 -27.69 -8.29 -19.76
N LEU A 87 -28.75 -7.60 -20.18
CA LEU A 87 -29.12 -6.29 -19.61
C LEU A 87 -29.43 -6.36 -18.12
N ASN A 88 -30.14 -7.41 -17.68
CA ASN A 88 -30.43 -7.60 -16.25
C ASN A 88 -29.17 -7.94 -15.45
N THR A 89 -28.27 -8.75 -16.01
CA THR A 89 -26.97 -9.06 -15.42
C THR A 89 -26.10 -7.81 -15.27
N ILE A 90 -26.07 -6.93 -16.28
CA ILE A 90 -25.36 -5.64 -16.20
C ILE A 90 -25.92 -4.77 -15.06
N LYS A 91 -27.26 -4.65 -14.96
CA LYS A 91 -27.89 -3.88 -13.86
C LYS A 91 -27.51 -4.45 -12.50
N HIS A 92 -27.59 -5.77 -12.35
CA HIS A 92 -27.22 -6.44 -11.11
C HIS A 92 -25.75 -6.23 -10.75
N ALA A 93 -24.83 -6.37 -11.71
CA ALA A 93 -23.40 -6.15 -11.50
C ALA A 93 -23.09 -4.70 -11.08
N ILE A 94 -23.77 -3.71 -11.68
CA ILE A 94 -23.65 -2.31 -11.27
C ILE A 94 -24.12 -2.12 -9.82
N THR A 95 -25.24 -2.75 -9.42
CA THR A 95 -25.71 -2.71 -8.03
C THR A 95 -24.69 -3.33 -7.06
N LEU A 96 -24.14 -4.51 -7.36
CA LEU A 96 -23.13 -5.16 -6.54
C LEU A 96 -21.85 -4.33 -6.42
N PHE A 97 -21.41 -3.72 -7.52
CA PHE A 97 -20.27 -2.80 -7.53
C PHE A 97 -20.50 -1.65 -6.56
N HIS A 98 -21.66 -0.98 -6.64
CA HIS A 98 -21.96 0.15 -5.76
C HIS A 98 -22.05 -0.26 -4.29
N GLN A 99 -22.69 -1.39 -3.98
CA GLN A 99 -22.73 -1.93 -2.61
C GLN A 99 -21.31 -2.16 -2.04
N SER A 100 -20.41 -2.72 -2.85
CA SER A 100 -19.03 -2.98 -2.45
C SER A 100 -18.22 -1.69 -2.32
N ALA A 101 -18.36 -0.80 -3.32
CA ALA A 101 -17.60 0.44 -3.39
C ALA A 101 -18.00 1.45 -2.31
N ASP A 102 -19.29 1.52 -1.97
CA ASP A 102 -19.79 2.42 -0.94
C ASP A 102 -19.34 1.97 0.46
N ASN A 103 -19.08 0.68 0.66
CA ASN A 103 -18.52 0.15 1.89
C ASN A 103 -17.01 0.42 2.06
N ILE A 104 -16.31 0.93 1.03
CA ILE A 104 -14.89 1.25 1.16
C ILE A 104 -14.72 2.74 1.46
N GLU A 105 -13.93 3.02 2.47
CA GLU A 105 -13.43 4.35 2.75
C GLU A 105 -11.96 4.47 2.36
N ILE A 106 -11.60 5.64 1.82
CA ILE A 106 -10.25 5.96 1.40
C ILE A 106 -9.95 7.42 1.69
N ILE A 107 -8.76 7.66 2.24
CA ILE A 107 -8.16 8.97 2.44
C ILE A 107 -6.73 8.97 1.91
N VAL A 108 -6.27 10.12 1.41
CA VAL A 108 -4.90 10.33 0.94
C VAL A 108 -4.36 11.55 1.68
N ILE A 109 -3.22 11.38 2.34
CA ILE A 109 -2.57 12.42 3.15
C ILE A 109 -1.21 12.74 2.57
N ASN A 110 -0.85 14.02 2.57
CA ASN A 110 0.49 14.51 2.26
C ASN A 110 1.06 15.16 3.52
N VAL A 111 2.11 14.58 4.08
CA VAL A 111 2.81 15.09 5.26
C VAL A 111 4.05 15.84 4.79
N ASN A 112 4.01 17.17 4.81
CA ASN A 112 5.14 18.02 4.41
C ASN A 112 6.08 18.35 5.59
N GLN A 113 5.65 18.06 6.81
CA GLN A 113 6.42 18.28 8.04
C GLN A 113 7.45 17.18 8.29
N CYS A 114 7.45 16.11 7.50
CA CYS A 114 8.44 15.04 7.51
C CYS A 114 8.71 14.56 6.08
N THR A 115 9.95 14.71 5.62
CA THR A 115 10.39 14.33 4.27
C THR A 115 11.41 13.19 4.32
N LYS A 116 11.70 12.59 3.15
CA LYS A 116 12.76 11.57 3.05
C LYS A 116 14.14 12.16 3.37
N GLU A 117 14.37 13.44 3.06
CA GLU A 117 15.59 14.16 3.42
C GLU A 117 15.74 14.29 4.94
N ASP A 118 14.65 14.61 5.67
CA ASP A 118 14.66 14.64 7.13
C ASP A 118 15.07 13.28 7.72
N ILE A 119 14.48 12.19 7.20
CA ILE A 119 14.79 10.83 7.66
C ILE A 119 16.26 10.52 7.44
N LYS A 120 16.79 10.82 6.24
CA LYS A 120 18.20 10.59 5.90
C LYS A 120 19.14 11.42 6.78
N GLN A 121 18.80 12.69 7.03
CA GLN A 121 19.67 13.62 7.75
C GLN A 121 19.71 13.35 9.26
N TYR A 122 18.53 13.22 9.89
CA TYR A 122 18.41 13.20 11.35
C TYR A 122 18.33 11.79 11.94
N ILE A 123 17.75 10.83 11.20
CA ILE A 123 17.45 9.48 11.71
C ILE A 123 18.44 8.46 11.17
N ARG A 124 18.91 8.65 9.92
CA ARG A 124 19.93 7.83 9.24
C ARG A 124 19.54 6.36 9.08
N ILE A 125 18.28 6.11 8.77
CA ILE A 125 17.77 4.79 8.38
C ILE A 125 17.03 4.88 7.04
N HIS A 126 16.70 3.74 6.44
CA HIS A 126 15.92 3.71 5.21
C HIS A 126 14.50 4.30 5.42
N PRO A 127 14.00 5.18 4.53
CA PRO A 127 12.69 5.83 4.70
C PRO A 127 11.51 4.85 4.83
N ASP A 128 11.56 3.73 4.10
CA ASP A 128 10.57 2.66 4.18
C ASP A 128 10.47 2.07 5.59
N THR A 129 11.63 1.70 6.17
CA THR A 129 11.73 1.21 7.55
C THR A 129 11.21 2.23 8.55
N PHE A 130 11.56 3.51 8.37
CA PHE A 130 11.04 4.59 9.22
C PHE A 130 9.52 4.64 9.18
N PHE A 131 8.92 4.62 7.99
CA PHE A 131 7.46 4.68 7.83
C PHE A 131 6.79 3.46 8.45
N GLN A 132 7.31 2.26 8.22
CA GLN A 132 6.75 1.02 8.79
C GLN A 132 6.78 1.02 10.32
N LEU A 133 7.89 1.43 10.93
CA LEU A 133 7.94 1.56 12.39
C LEU A 133 6.92 2.62 12.87
N CYS A 134 6.86 3.78 12.25
CA CYS A 134 5.87 4.80 12.60
C CYS A 134 4.44 4.30 12.45
N LEU A 135 4.15 3.50 11.42
CA LEU A 135 2.85 2.87 11.18
C LEU A 135 2.49 1.90 12.32
N GLN A 136 3.44 1.07 12.76
CA GLN A 136 3.25 0.16 13.89
C GLN A 136 2.91 0.92 15.17
N LEU A 137 3.65 1.99 15.48
CA LEU A 137 3.40 2.82 16.64
C LEU A 137 2.06 3.57 16.55
N ALA A 138 1.71 4.08 15.37
CA ALA A 138 0.45 4.76 15.11
C ALA A 138 -0.76 3.83 15.34
N TYR A 139 -0.70 2.60 14.83
CA TYR A 139 -1.72 1.59 15.10
C TYR A 139 -1.76 1.24 16.58
N PHE A 140 -0.60 1.00 17.19
CA PHE A 140 -0.49 0.60 18.60
C PHE A 140 -1.11 1.64 19.54
N LYS A 141 -0.87 2.94 19.30
CA LYS A 141 -1.50 4.05 20.04
C LYS A 141 -3.02 4.09 19.84
N LEU A 142 -3.49 3.91 18.61
CA LEU A 142 -4.91 4.03 18.27
C LEU A 142 -5.74 2.86 18.80
N HIS A 143 -5.21 1.63 18.76
CA HIS A 143 -5.94 0.40 19.04
C HIS A 143 -5.65 -0.19 20.42
N GLY A 144 -5.41 0.67 21.42
CA GLY A 144 -5.30 0.27 22.83
C GLY A 144 -4.07 -0.59 23.12
N HIS A 145 -2.93 -0.25 22.54
CA HIS A 145 -1.64 -0.91 22.78
C HIS A 145 -1.60 -2.39 22.37
N LYS A 146 -2.36 -2.74 21.32
CA LYS A 146 -2.37 -4.07 20.70
C LYS A 146 -1.49 -4.05 19.44
N PRO A 147 -0.56 -5.00 19.28
CA PRO A 147 0.17 -5.20 18.03
C PRO A 147 -0.78 -5.60 16.88
N ALA A 148 -0.44 -5.21 15.64
CA ALA A 148 -1.16 -5.61 14.43
C ALA A 148 -0.31 -6.56 13.58
N SER A 149 -0.85 -7.72 13.20
CA SER A 149 -0.25 -8.51 12.13
C SER A 149 -0.13 -7.65 10.87
N THR A 150 1.08 -7.56 10.32
CA THR A 150 1.39 -6.62 9.24
C THR A 150 2.05 -7.32 8.09
N TYR A 151 1.45 -7.18 6.92
CA TYR A 151 2.00 -7.58 5.63
C TYR A 151 2.65 -6.35 5.00
N GLU A 152 3.89 -6.50 4.58
CA GLU A 152 4.57 -5.55 3.73
C GLU A 152 5.14 -6.26 2.51
N THR A 153 4.98 -5.63 1.35
CA THR A 153 5.44 -6.21 0.07
C THR A 153 6.96 -6.13 -0.03
N ALA A 154 7.63 -7.28 -0.11
CA ALA A 154 9.04 -7.38 -0.48
C ALA A 154 9.17 -7.89 -1.92
N SER A 155 9.89 -7.16 -2.78
CA SER A 155 10.07 -7.56 -4.19
C SER A 155 11.15 -8.64 -4.33
N THR A 156 10.84 -9.71 -5.04
CA THR A 156 11.77 -10.82 -5.34
C THR A 156 12.22 -10.83 -6.81
N ARG A 157 12.04 -9.71 -7.52
CA ARG A 157 12.33 -9.52 -8.95
C ARG A 157 13.78 -9.77 -9.39
N ARG A 158 14.71 -10.02 -8.46
CA ARG A 158 16.07 -10.49 -8.78
C ARG A 158 16.09 -11.92 -9.32
N PHE A 159 15.07 -12.72 -8.96
CA PHE A 159 14.91 -14.08 -9.43
C PHE A 159 14.05 -14.10 -10.69
N TYR A 160 14.27 -15.11 -11.55
CA TYR A 160 13.46 -15.29 -12.76
C TYR A 160 11.98 -15.43 -12.41
N ARG A 161 11.14 -14.57 -12.99
CA ARG A 161 9.69 -14.48 -12.68
C ARG A 161 9.37 -14.21 -11.21
N GLY A 162 10.33 -13.69 -10.44
CA GLY A 162 10.11 -13.27 -9.07
C GLY A 162 9.04 -12.17 -9.00
N ARG A 163 8.06 -12.37 -8.13
CA ARG A 163 7.01 -11.41 -7.81
C ARG A 163 7.30 -10.80 -6.44
N THR A 164 6.68 -11.36 -5.40
CA THR A 164 6.73 -10.83 -4.04
C THR A 164 6.91 -11.92 -3.00
N GLU A 165 7.56 -11.54 -1.89
CA GLU A 165 7.50 -12.19 -0.59
C GLU A 165 6.84 -11.23 0.42
N THR A 166 6.42 -11.74 1.57
CA THR A 166 5.89 -10.99 2.70
C THR A 166 7.01 -10.65 3.69
N LEU A 167 7.21 -9.37 3.96
CA LEU A 167 7.87 -8.92 5.18
C LEU A 167 6.81 -8.78 6.26
N ARG A 168 7.03 -9.43 7.41
CA ARG A 168 6.16 -9.32 8.59
C ARG A 168 6.67 -8.22 9.53
N SER A 169 6.23 -6.98 9.34
CA SER A 169 6.82 -5.80 10.01
C SER A 169 6.55 -5.74 11.52
N CYS A 170 5.55 -6.50 12.02
CA CYS A 170 5.22 -6.56 13.44
C CYS A 170 6.10 -7.57 14.19
N THR A 171 7.33 -7.17 14.49
CA THR A 171 8.31 -8.02 15.21
C THR A 171 8.28 -7.77 16.72
N PRO A 172 8.84 -8.68 17.54
CA PRO A 172 9.00 -8.45 18.97
C PRO A 172 9.76 -7.15 19.31
N GLU A 173 10.78 -6.80 18.53
CA GLU A 173 11.58 -5.58 18.69
C GLU A 173 10.74 -4.32 18.43
N VAL A 174 9.94 -4.34 17.36
CA VAL A 174 8.99 -3.26 17.07
C VAL A 174 7.98 -3.11 18.20
N VAL A 175 7.41 -4.21 18.70
CA VAL A 175 6.44 -4.19 19.81
C VAL A 175 7.09 -3.69 21.10
N ALA A 176 8.34 -4.09 21.39
CA ALA A 176 9.09 -3.61 22.55
C ALA A 176 9.30 -2.09 22.48
N TRP A 177 9.69 -1.58 21.31
CA TRP A 177 9.80 -0.14 21.09
C TRP A 177 8.43 0.57 21.21
N CYS A 178 7.36 0.02 20.63
CA CYS A 178 6.02 0.61 20.74
C CYS A 178 5.58 0.73 22.21
N ARG A 179 5.78 -0.33 23.01
CA ARG A 179 5.51 -0.31 24.46
C ARG A 179 6.35 0.74 25.19
N ALA A 180 7.62 0.89 24.84
CA ALA A 180 8.48 1.92 25.43
C ALA A 180 8.00 3.35 25.12
N MET A 181 7.45 3.57 23.92
CA MET A 181 6.91 4.87 23.50
C MET A 181 5.58 5.23 24.15
N THR A 182 4.76 4.24 24.56
CA THR A 182 3.43 4.49 25.13
C THR A 182 3.31 4.18 26.62
N ASN A 183 4.41 3.86 27.30
CA ASN A 183 4.40 3.59 28.74
C ASN A 183 4.18 4.89 29.55
N SER A 184 3.03 4.99 30.21
CA SER A 184 2.63 6.15 31.02
C SER A 184 3.56 6.44 32.20
N ASN A 185 4.31 5.44 32.68
CA ASN A 185 5.21 5.60 33.82
C ASN A 185 6.55 6.25 33.44
N ASN A 186 6.79 6.52 32.15
CA ASN A 186 7.96 7.24 31.62
C ASN A 186 9.32 6.76 32.19
N GLN A 187 9.44 5.47 32.47
CA GLN A 187 10.65 4.90 33.09
C GLN A 187 11.88 4.93 32.18
N LEU A 188 11.67 5.00 30.86
CA LEU A 188 12.75 5.04 29.87
C LEU A 188 13.01 6.47 29.40
N THR A 189 14.27 6.83 29.35
CA THR A 189 14.76 8.06 28.75
C THR A 189 14.56 8.07 27.24
N GLU A 190 14.58 9.25 26.62
CA GLU A 190 14.50 9.37 25.16
C GLU A 190 15.64 8.64 24.44
N ILE A 191 16.83 8.57 25.05
CA ILE A 191 17.98 7.83 24.51
C ILE A 191 17.67 6.32 24.47
N GLU A 192 17.06 5.77 25.51
CA GLU A 192 16.69 4.34 25.55
C GLU A 192 15.58 4.00 24.56
N LYS A 193 14.57 4.87 24.44
CA LYS A 193 13.52 4.73 23.42
C LYS A 193 14.11 4.74 22.01
N ARG A 194 15.08 5.61 21.73
CA ARG A 194 15.78 5.64 20.43
C ARG A 194 16.65 4.41 20.20
N LYS A 195 17.32 3.88 21.23
CA LYS A 195 18.05 2.60 21.10
C LYS A 195 17.10 1.48 20.69
N LEU A 196 15.92 1.39 21.31
CA LEU A 196 14.90 0.40 20.93
C LEU A 196 14.38 0.63 19.50
N PHE A 197 14.18 1.89 19.10
CA PHE A 197 13.83 2.22 17.72
C PHE A 197 14.88 1.71 16.72
N LEU A 198 16.17 1.94 16.98
CA LEU A 198 17.24 1.49 16.09
C LEU A 198 17.36 -0.05 16.04
N ILE A 199 17.12 -0.73 17.16
CA ILE A 199 17.06 -2.20 17.20
C ILE A 199 15.91 -2.71 16.31
N ALA A 200 14.72 -2.13 16.47
CA ALA A 200 13.57 -2.46 15.63
C ALA A 200 13.81 -2.17 14.15
N ALA A 201 14.44 -1.03 13.83
CA ALA A 201 14.77 -0.64 12.46
C ALA A 201 15.81 -1.60 11.83
N ASN A 202 16.80 -2.03 12.59
CA ASN A 202 17.78 -3.02 12.13
C ASN A 202 17.11 -4.37 11.84
N ARG A 203 16.23 -4.84 12.73
CA ARG A 203 15.50 -6.10 12.51
C ARG A 203 14.62 -6.04 11.26
N HIS A 204 13.91 -4.93 11.08
CA HIS A 204 13.09 -4.71 9.89
C HIS A 204 13.92 -4.74 8.59
N GLN A 205 15.05 -4.04 8.56
CA GLN A 205 15.94 -4.03 7.38
C GLN A 205 16.52 -5.41 7.08
N GLN A 206 16.89 -6.16 8.12
CA GLN A 206 17.33 -7.55 7.98
C GLN A 206 16.22 -8.41 7.34
N LEU A 207 14.99 -8.34 7.85
CA LEU A 207 13.86 -9.09 7.30
C LEU A 207 13.53 -8.69 5.86
N MET A 208 13.63 -7.40 5.51
CA MET A 208 13.44 -6.95 4.13
C MET A 208 14.50 -7.53 3.19
N ALA A 209 15.76 -7.56 3.62
CA ALA A 209 16.84 -8.16 2.85
C ALA A 209 16.63 -9.67 2.66
N GLU A 210 16.29 -10.39 3.74
CA GLU A 210 15.97 -11.82 3.70
C GLU A 210 14.78 -12.11 2.77
N ALA A 211 13.66 -11.39 2.92
CA ALA A 211 12.48 -11.57 2.08
C ALA A 211 12.78 -11.29 0.59
N SER A 212 13.56 -10.26 0.29
CA SER A 212 13.95 -9.92 -1.07
C SER A 212 14.90 -10.97 -1.69
N GLU A 213 15.68 -11.69 -0.88
CA GLU A 213 16.51 -12.85 -1.26
C GLU A 213 15.73 -14.18 -1.30
N ASN A 214 14.38 -14.17 -1.32
CA ASN A 214 13.54 -15.38 -1.25
C ASN A 214 13.80 -16.23 0.02
N GLN A 215 14.26 -15.61 1.12
CA GLN A 215 14.46 -16.28 2.42
C GLN A 215 13.30 -16.02 3.40
N GLY A 216 12.20 -15.43 2.93
CA GLY A 216 10.96 -15.32 3.71
C GLY A 216 10.23 -16.66 3.82
N CYS A 217 9.28 -16.75 4.75
CA CYS A 217 8.56 -17.99 5.02
C CYS A 217 7.15 -18.05 4.44
N ASP A 218 6.50 -16.92 4.18
CA ASP A 218 5.08 -16.89 3.79
C ASP A 218 4.82 -17.61 2.46
N ARG A 219 5.61 -17.34 1.40
CA ARG A 219 5.45 -18.08 0.12
C ARG A 219 5.85 -19.55 0.25
N HIS A 220 6.85 -19.86 1.07
CA HIS A 220 7.25 -21.25 1.32
C HIS A 220 6.11 -22.04 1.99
N LEU A 221 5.53 -21.51 3.07
CA LEU A 221 4.41 -22.16 3.78
C LEU A 221 3.17 -22.27 2.89
N PHE A 222 2.90 -21.29 2.02
CA PHE A 222 1.87 -21.39 0.99
C PHE A 222 2.15 -22.50 -0.02
N GLY A 223 3.41 -22.65 -0.47
CA GLY A 223 3.79 -23.77 -1.35
C GLY A 223 3.53 -25.14 -0.71
N LEU A 224 3.87 -25.30 0.57
CA LEU A 224 3.60 -26.53 1.32
C LEU A 224 2.09 -26.81 1.45
N SER A 225 1.28 -25.78 1.73
CA SER A 225 -0.18 -25.94 1.82
C SER A 225 -0.80 -26.33 0.48
N MET A 226 -0.29 -25.80 -0.64
CA MET A 226 -0.73 -26.19 -1.99
C MET A 226 -0.36 -27.64 -2.33
N ILE A 227 0.84 -28.10 -1.93
CA ILE A 227 1.24 -29.51 -2.09
C ILE A 227 0.30 -30.42 -1.28
N ALA A 228 0.00 -30.05 -0.03
CA ALA A 228 -0.93 -30.79 0.80
C ALA A 228 -2.32 -30.88 0.16
N TYR A 229 -2.85 -29.76 -0.34
CA TYR A 229 -4.13 -29.69 -1.06
C TYR A 229 -4.17 -30.61 -2.29
N ILE A 230 -3.17 -30.53 -3.18
CA ILE A 230 -3.12 -31.32 -4.41
C ILE A 230 -2.96 -32.83 -4.12
N THR A 231 -2.29 -33.17 -3.01
CA THR A 231 -2.07 -34.57 -2.61
C THR A 231 -3.17 -35.13 -1.70
N GLY A 232 -4.21 -34.35 -1.39
CA GLY A 232 -5.28 -34.75 -0.48
C GLY A 232 -4.81 -34.97 0.96
N LYS A 233 -3.71 -34.33 1.37
CA LYS A 233 -3.15 -34.41 2.73
C LYS A 233 -3.55 -33.19 3.54
N PRO A 234 -3.74 -33.34 4.87
CA PRO A 234 -3.96 -32.19 5.74
C PRO A 234 -2.68 -31.36 5.90
N PHE A 235 -2.84 -30.05 6.11
CA PHE A 235 -1.76 -29.14 6.49
C PHE A 235 -2.12 -28.50 7.83
N GLU A 236 -1.88 -29.20 8.94
CA GLU A 236 -2.43 -28.82 10.25
C GLU A 236 -1.98 -27.44 10.76
N LEU A 237 -0.85 -26.91 10.27
CA LEU A 237 -0.35 -25.59 10.68
C LEU A 237 -1.36 -24.46 10.42
N ILE A 238 -2.16 -24.54 9.36
CA ILE A 238 -3.18 -23.52 9.06
C ILE A 238 -4.37 -23.56 10.02
N ASN A 239 -4.54 -24.65 10.76
CA ASN A 239 -5.61 -24.83 11.75
C ASN A 239 -5.24 -24.23 13.12
N ASP A 240 -3.96 -23.94 13.36
CA ASP A 240 -3.53 -23.30 14.61
C ASP A 240 -4.09 -21.86 14.68
N PRO A 241 -4.74 -21.45 15.78
CA PRO A 241 -5.26 -20.08 15.93
C PRO A 241 -4.21 -18.98 15.72
N SER A 242 -2.93 -19.26 15.98
CA SER A 242 -1.82 -18.36 15.74
C SER A 242 -1.56 -18.09 14.25
N TRP A 243 -1.94 -19.01 13.35
CA TRP A 243 -1.86 -18.80 11.90
C TRP A 243 -2.67 -17.57 11.50
N ILE A 244 -3.97 -17.57 11.81
CA ILE A 244 -4.89 -16.46 11.54
C ILE A 244 -4.46 -15.21 12.33
N LYS A 245 -4.18 -15.35 13.63
CA LYS A 245 -3.81 -14.22 14.49
C LYS A 245 -2.54 -13.50 14.03
N SER A 246 -1.61 -14.23 13.42
CA SER A 246 -0.37 -13.66 12.86
C SER A 246 -0.50 -13.14 11.42
N GLY A 247 -1.68 -13.26 10.81
CA GLY A 247 -2.01 -12.73 9.49
C GLY A 247 -2.17 -13.78 8.38
N GLY A 248 -1.87 -15.05 8.67
CA GLY A 248 -1.98 -16.14 7.71
C GLY A 248 -3.39 -16.28 7.13
N GLY A 249 -3.47 -16.74 5.87
CA GLY A 249 -4.74 -16.91 5.16
C GLY A 249 -5.45 -15.61 4.77
N GLY A 250 -4.72 -14.49 4.73
CA GLY A 250 -5.30 -13.20 4.35
C GLY A 250 -5.86 -12.40 5.54
N ASN A 251 -5.33 -12.61 6.75
CA ASN A 251 -5.84 -11.98 7.98
C ASN A 251 -4.90 -10.91 8.54
N PHE A 252 -4.07 -10.30 7.67
CA PHE A 252 -3.21 -9.20 8.08
C PHE A 252 -4.06 -7.96 8.37
N ILE A 253 -3.97 -7.47 9.61
CA ILE A 253 -4.67 -6.27 10.06
C ILE A 253 -4.15 -5.03 9.32
N LEU A 254 -2.84 -5.00 9.02
CA LEU A 254 -2.23 -3.97 8.19
C LEU A 254 -1.71 -4.62 6.90
N SER A 255 -2.30 -4.27 5.76
CA SER A 255 -1.84 -4.66 4.43
C SER A 255 -1.14 -3.48 3.77
N THR A 256 0.16 -3.59 3.54
CA THR A 256 1.00 -2.43 3.23
C THR A 256 1.95 -2.63 2.06
N SER A 257 2.31 -1.53 1.41
CA SER A 257 3.39 -1.50 0.43
C SER A 257 3.95 -0.09 0.27
N CYS A 258 5.27 0.01 0.20
CA CYS A 258 5.93 1.17 -0.39
C CYS A 258 5.71 1.15 -1.90
N ILE A 259 5.19 2.24 -2.45
CA ILE A 259 4.99 2.45 -3.89
C ILE A 259 6.26 3.04 -4.53
N GLY A 260 7.17 3.59 -3.72
CA GLY A 260 8.48 4.06 -4.15
C GLY A 260 8.66 5.57 -3.98
N PHE A 261 9.42 6.16 -4.91
CA PHE A 261 9.94 7.54 -4.80
C PHE A 261 9.49 8.46 -5.94
N THR A 262 8.54 8.00 -6.76
CA THR A 262 8.01 8.73 -7.92
C THR A 262 6.81 9.58 -7.52
N ILE A 263 6.18 10.22 -8.51
CA ILE A 263 4.98 11.06 -8.29
C ILE A 263 3.71 10.25 -7.97
N THR A 264 3.68 8.97 -8.31
CA THR A 264 2.47 8.13 -8.25
C THR A 264 2.26 7.59 -6.85
N VAL A 265 1.05 7.74 -6.32
CA VAL A 265 0.58 7.01 -5.13
C VAL A 265 -0.65 6.18 -5.51
N GLY A 266 -0.75 4.98 -4.95
CA GLY A 266 -1.88 4.07 -5.17
C GLY A 266 -2.12 3.22 -3.93
N GLY A 267 -3.14 2.37 -3.96
CA GLY A 267 -3.45 1.44 -2.89
C GLY A 267 -4.64 0.55 -3.22
N THR A 268 -4.88 -0.44 -2.38
CA THR A 268 -5.99 -1.40 -2.49
C THR A 268 -6.95 -1.27 -1.31
N SER A 269 -8.07 -1.99 -1.36
CA SER A 269 -8.89 -2.25 -0.18
C SER A 269 -8.11 -3.04 0.88
N PRO A 270 -8.57 -3.03 2.15
CA PRO A 270 -8.00 -3.87 3.21
C PRO A 270 -8.11 -5.36 2.90
N MET A 271 -7.18 -6.14 3.44
CA MET A 271 -7.14 -7.59 3.28
C MET A 271 -8.20 -8.32 4.12
N CYS A 272 -8.54 -7.76 5.28
CA CYS A 272 -9.57 -8.29 6.18
C CYS A 272 -10.54 -7.18 6.62
N LEU A 273 -11.72 -7.57 7.11
CA LEU A 273 -12.82 -6.65 7.44
C LEU A 273 -12.41 -5.62 8.50
N ASN A 274 -11.66 -6.04 9.51
CA ASN A 274 -11.19 -5.24 10.64
C ASN A 274 -9.76 -4.72 10.47
N GLY A 275 -9.30 -4.61 9.22
CA GLY A 275 -7.95 -4.15 8.88
C GLY A 275 -7.94 -2.85 8.07
N TYR A 276 -6.73 -2.42 7.76
CA TYR A 276 -6.43 -1.27 6.91
C TYR A 276 -5.57 -1.68 5.71
N GLY A 277 -5.80 -1.04 4.57
CA GLY A 277 -4.80 -0.94 3.51
C GLY A 277 -4.00 0.35 3.71
N VAL A 278 -2.66 0.26 3.82
CA VAL A 278 -1.80 1.44 3.99
C VAL A 278 -0.65 1.43 2.98
N PHE A 279 -0.70 2.35 2.04
CA PHE A 279 0.26 2.43 0.94
C PHE A 279 0.89 3.81 0.91
N TYR A 280 2.19 3.89 0.62
CA TYR A 280 2.91 5.14 0.80
C TYR A 280 4.03 5.33 -0.22
N ARG A 281 4.40 6.57 -0.45
CA ARG A 281 5.52 6.98 -1.30
C ARG A 281 6.30 8.12 -0.65
N PHE A 282 7.51 8.31 -1.14
CA PHE A 282 8.42 9.35 -0.68
C PHE A 282 8.70 10.36 -1.80
N GLY A 283 7.95 11.47 -1.79
CA GLY A 283 8.17 12.59 -2.71
C GLY A 283 9.42 13.40 -2.37
N SER A 284 9.68 14.48 -3.11
CA SER A 284 10.69 15.49 -2.77
C SER A 284 10.33 16.24 -1.48
N ASP A 285 9.08 16.66 -1.35
CA ASP A 285 8.68 17.65 -0.33
C ASP A 285 7.71 17.07 0.71
N ALA A 286 7.28 15.83 0.54
CA ALA A 286 6.32 15.19 1.44
C ALA A 286 6.40 13.66 1.37
N ILE A 287 6.01 13.04 2.48
CA ILE A 287 5.56 11.65 2.50
C ILE A 287 4.07 11.65 2.14
N THR A 288 3.68 10.93 1.09
CA THR A 288 2.27 10.74 0.73
C THR A 288 1.84 9.33 1.08
N PHE A 289 0.72 9.18 1.76
CA PHE A 289 0.16 7.85 2.04
C PHE A 289 -1.35 7.79 1.82
N VAL A 290 -1.83 6.59 1.55
CA VAL A 290 -3.23 6.22 1.34
C VAL A 290 -3.62 5.29 2.47
N VAL A 291 -4.77 5.55 3.10
CA VAL A 291 -5.38 4.63 4.07
C VAL A 291 -6.75 4.22 3.56
N THR A 292 -7.02 2.91 3.56
CA THR A 292 -8.32 2.33 3.26
C THR A 292 -8.84 1.51 4.43
N ALA A 293 -10.16 1.48 4.62
CA ALA A 293 -10.87 0.63 5.59
C ALA A 293 -12.28 0.34 5.09
N TYR A 294 -12.96 -0.65 5.68
CA TYR A 294 -14.37 -0.90 5.41
C TYR A 294 -15.26 -0.12 6.39
N ARG A 295 -16.27 0.60 5.88
CA ARG A 295 -17.18 1.44 6.67
C ARG A 295 -18.01 0.65 7.67
N ASN A 296 -18.35 -0.58 7.34
CA ASN A 296 -19.15 -1.46 8.18
C ASN A 296 -18.35 -2.13 9.31
N CYS A 297 -17.08 -1.79 9.52
CA CYS A 297 -16.29 -2.27 10.65
C CYS A 297 -16.03 -1.16 11.68
N SER A 298 -16.65 -1.27 12.85
CA SER A 298 -16.49 -0.33 13.97
C SER A 298 -15.08 -0.30 14.56
N ASP A 299 -14.29 -1.35 14.32
CA ASP A 299 -12.91 -1.43 14.82
C ASP A 299 -11.95 -0.53 14.04
N THR A 300 -12.35 -0.03 12.87
CA THR A 300 -11.49 0.73 11.97
C THR A 300 -12.02 2.14 11.70
N ASN A 301 -11.13 3.11 11.54
CA ASN A 301 -11.47 4.47 11.15
C ASN A 301 -10.31 5.10 10.35
N VAL A 302 -10.52 5.38 9.06
CA VAL A 302 -9.41 5.84 8.20
C VAL A 302 -8.86 7.20 8.63
N GLN A 303 -9.70 8.10 9.15
CA GLN A 303 -9.27 9.44 9.55
C GLN A 303 -8.43 9.37 10.82
N ALA A 304 -8.92 8.64 11.83
CA ALA A 304 -8.16 8.45 13.07
C ALA A 304 -6.82 7.74 12.82
N MET A 305 -6.80 6.75 11.92
CA MET A 305 -5.57 6.07 11.53
C MET A 305 -4.61 7.01 10.80
N ALA A 306 -5.11 7.78 9.84
CA ALA A 306 -4.33 8.79 9.11
C ALA A 306 -3.72 9.84 10.04
N ASP A 307 -4.53 10.40 10.95
CA ASP A 307 -4.09 11.38 11.95
C ASP A 307 -3.06 10.78 12.93
N SER A 308 -3.20 9.50 13.26
CA SER A 308 -2.24 8.79 14.11
C SER A 308 -0.90 8.59 13.40
N ILE A 309 -0.92 8.22 12.11
CA ILE A 309 0.29 8.09 11.29
C ILE A 309 1.00 9.43 11.17
N GLU A 310 0.29 10.49 10.75
CA GLU A 310 0.87 11.83 10.58
C GLU A 310 1.50 12.34 11.87
N ARG A 311 0.78 12.28 12.99
CA ARG A 311 1.32 12.68 14.29
C ARG A 311 2.56 11.88 14.68
N THR A 312 2.55 10.57 14.43
CA THR A 312 3.69 9.71 14.76
C THR A 312 4.92 10.03 13.91
N LEU A 313 4.76 10.26 12.60
CA LEU A 313 5.87 10.67 11.72
C LEU A 313 6.53 11.96 12.24
N ILE A 314 5.71 12.96 12.59
CA ILE A 314 6.18 14.26 13.09
C ILE A 314 6.84 14.10 14.47
N GLU A 315 6.24 13.32 15.37
CA GLU A 315 6.74 13.05 16.72
C GLU A 315 8.14 12.40 16.68
N ILE A 316 8.31 11.33 15.89
CA ILE A 316 9.58 10.63 15.81
C ILE A 316 10.64 11.51 15.14
N LYS A 317 10.33 12.18 14.02
CA LYS A 317 11.26 13.16 13.42
C LYS A 317 11.72 14.19 14.45
N THR A 318 10.77 14.81 15.15
CA THR A 318 11.08 15.85 16.14
C THR A 318 11.93 15.33 17.28
N SER A 319 11.68 14.10 17.74
CA SER A 319 12.54 13.47 18.76
C SER A 319 13.98 13.39 18.27
N PHE A 320 14.25 12.92 17.04
CA PHE A 320 15.62 12.80 16.52
C PHE A 320 16.29 14.15 16.19
N MET A 321 15.54 15.19 15.80
CA MET A 321 16.12 16.52 15.56
C MET A 321 16.64 17.19 16.84
N LYS A 322 15.95 17.00 17.97
CA LYS A 322 16.32 17.61 19.26
C LYS A 322 17.63 17.07 19.84
N SER A 323 18.18 16.00 19.28
CA SER A 323 19.36 15.30 19.79
C SER A 323 20.64 15.50 19.00
N ASN A 324 20.73 16.54 18.18
CA ASN A 324 22.04 17.02 17.68
C ASN A 324 22.85 17.75 18.79
N LEU A 325 22.81 17.23 20.03
CA LEU A 325 23.73 17.53 21.11
C LEU A 325 24.79 16.43 21.17
#